data_AF-A0A661I7W6-F1
#
_entry.id   AF-A0A661I7W6-F1
#
_cell.length_a   1.000
_cell.length_b   1.000
_cell.length_c   1.000
_cell.angle_alpha   90.00
_cell.angle_beta   90.00
_cell.angle_gamma   90.00
#
_symmetry.space_group_name_H-M   'P 1'
#
loop_
_entity.id
_entity.type
_entity.pdbx_description
1 polymer ?
#
loop_
_entity_poly.entity_id
_entity_poly.type
_entity_poly.pdbx_seq_one_letter_code
_entity_poly.pdbx_strand_id
1 'polypeptide(L)'
;MANFLTNLFSSGASSLVKAVGDAIDKNITSDEERKDLENEIEKARLNYDVEMKGLGITQEKAYLKDTSSARDNQSRVQESEEAGLLAKNVHSILALVIVGLTFFLYYWLILGEVDPTKKDIIIYILGALTTISTQVVAYFFGSSKGSKEKQKIISELHKNLKV
;
A
#
# COMPACT_ATOMS: atom_id res chain seq x y z
N MET A 1 -32.92 13.10 7.04
CA MET A 1 -33.28 11.72 6.65
C MET A 1 -32.36 10.73 7.40
N ALA A 2 -32.45 10.67 8.73
CA ALA A 2 -31.58 9.85 9.60
C ALA A 2 -32.37 8.92 10.56
N ASN A 3 -33.71 8.92 10.47
CA ASN A 3 -34.60 8.26 11.43
C ASN A 3 -35.25 6.96 10.88
N PHE A 4 -34.87 6.53 9.68
CA PHE A 4 -35.42 5.31 9.07
C PHE A 4 -34.59 4.07 9.44
N LEU A 5 -33.26 4.15 9.35
CA LEU A 5 -32.37 3.04 9.71
C LEU A 5 -32.42 2.74 11.22
N THR A 6 -32.43 3.75 12.08
CA THR A 6 -32.51 3.56 13.55
C THR A 6 -33.79 2.86 13.99
N ASN A 7 -34.93 3.07 13.30
CA ASN A 7 -36.19 2.41 13.61
C ASN A 7 -36.32 1.00 12.98
N LEU A 8 -35.65 0.75 11.85
CA LEU A 8 -35.55 -0.57 11.25
C LEU A 8 -34.68 -1.51 12.12
N PHE A 9 -33.60 -0.97 12.70
CA PHE A 9 -32.71 -1.72 13.59
C PHE A 9 -33.22 -1.78 15.05
N SER A 10 -33.94 -0.78 15.58
CA SER A 10 -34.35 -0.80 17.00
C SER A 10 -35.50 -1.78 17.30
N SER A 11 -36.39 -2.02 16.35
CA SER A 11 -37.57 -2.89 16.55
C SER A 11 -37.35 -4.33 16.09
N GLY A 12 -36.66 -4.54 14.96
CA GLY A 12 -36.42 -5.88 14.41
C GLY A 12 -35.13 -6.55 14.92
N ALA A 13 -34.06 -5.78 15.16
CA ALA A 13 -32.80 -6.37 15.61
C ALA A 13 -32.83 -6.71 17.11
N SER A 14 -33.57 -5.97 17.94
CA SER A 14 -33.69 -6.29 19.38
C SER A 14 -34.45 -7.60 19.63
N SER A 15 -35.49 -7.89 18.83
CA SER A 15 -36.22 -9.16 18.89
C SER A 15 -35.43 -10.31 18.29
N LEU A 16 -34.64 -10.08 17.22
CA LEU A 16 -33.73 -11.09 16.67
C LEU A 16 -32.55 -11.39 17.61
N VAL A 17 -31.97 -10.38 18.26
CA VAL A 17 -30.90 -10.57 19.25
C VAL A 17 -31.43 -11.28 20.49
N LYS A 18 -32.66 -10.98 20.93
CA LYS A 18 -33.32 -11.75 22.00
C LYS A 18 -33.67 -13.16 21.56
N ALA A 19 -34.19 -13.38 20.35
CA ALA A 19 -34.50 -14.72 19.87
C ALA A 19 -33.23 -15.56 19.65
N VAL A 20 -32.12 -14.96 19.22
CA VAL A 20 -30.81 -15.63 19.12
C VAL A 20 -30.23 -15.86 20.51
N GLY A 21 -30.34 -14.89 21.42
CA GLY A 21 -29.92 -15.03 22.82
C GLY A 21 -30.69 -16.14 23.54
N ASP A 22 -32.01 -16.16 23.41
CA ASP A 22 -32.92 -17.14 24.00
C ASP A 22 -32.80 -18.51 23.32
N ALA A 23 -32.50 -18.58 22.01
CA ALA A 23 -32.25 -19.86 21.33
C ALA A 23 -30.90 -20.47 21.70
N ILE A 24 -29.87 -19.63 21.90
CA ILE A 24 -28.59 -20.05 22.46
C ILE A 24 -28.79 -20.51 23.92
N ASP A 25 -29.58 -19.79 24.72
CA ASP A 25 -29.85 -20.16 26.12
C ASP A 25 -30.73 -21.41 26.27
N LYS A 26 -31.69 -21.60 25.37
CA LYS A 26 -32.66 -22.70 25.44
C LYS A 26 -32.16 -24.01 24.82
N ASN A 27 -31.19 -23.96 23.89
CA ASN A 27 -30.66 -25.14 23.21
C ASN A 27 -29.25 -25.57 23.69
N ILE A 28 -28.58 -24.77 24.53
CA ILE A 28 -27.32 -25.11 25.18
C ILE A 28 -27.47 -24.89 26.69
N THR A 29 -27.61 -25.98 27.45
CA THR A 29 -27.76 -25.98 28.92
C THR A 29 -26.45 -26.37 29.64
N SER A 30 -25.38 -26.69 28.90
CA SER A 30 -24.07 -27.06 29.44
C SER A 30 -23.05 -25.92 29.24
N ASP A 31 -22.41 -25.48 30.33
CA ASP A 31 -21.31 -24.50 30.31
C ASP A 31 -20.12 -24.94 29.42
N GLU A 32 -19.97 -26.25 29.15
CA GLU A 32 -18.95 -26.77 28.23
C GLU A 32 -19.29 -26.53 26.76
N GLU A 33 -20.52 -26.80 26.32
CA GLU A 33 -20.91 -26.62 24.91
C GLU A 33 -20.85 -25.15 24.50
N ARG A 34 -21.15 -24.24 25.43
CA ARG A 34 -21.04 -22.78 25.22
C ARG A 34 -19.57 -22.35 25.06
N LYS A 35 -18.67 -22.92 25.86
CA LYS A 35 -17.22 -22.72 25.73
C LYS A 35 -16.64 -23.31 24.45
N ASP A 36 -17.11 -24.48 24.03
CA ASP A 36 -16.65 -25.10 22.78
C ASP A 36 -17.10 -24.31 21.56
N LEU A 37 -18.33 -23.79 21.57
CA LEU A 37 -18.81 -22.90 20.52
C LEU A 37 -18.04 -21.57 20.51
N GLU A 38 -17.72 -21.00 21.67
CA GLU A 38 -16.91 -19.78 21.78
C GLU A 38 -15.48 -20.01 21.25
N ASN A 39 -14.87 -21.15 21.59
CA ASN A 39 -13.57 -21.58 21.03
C ASN A 39 -13.64 -21.79 19.50
N GLU A 40 -14.73 -22.33 18.98
CA GLU A 40 -14.91 -22.55 17.54
C GLU A 40 -15.10 -21.22 16.79
N ILE A 41 -15.88 -20.29 17.35
CA ILE A 41 -16.05 -18.92 16.84
C ILE A 41 -14.71 -18.17 16.88
N GLU A 42 -13.92 -18.34 17.95
CA GLU A 42 -12.61 -17.72 18.07
C GLU A 42 -11.62 -18.30 17.06
N LYS A 43 -11.58 -19.62 16.86
CA LYS A 43 -10.81 -20.27 15.79
C LYS A 43 -11.23 -19.76 14.40
N ALA A 44 -12.53 -19.62 14.15
CA ALA A 44 -13.03 -19.09 12.89
C ALA A 44 -12.60 -17.63 12.67
N ARG A 45 -12.63 -16.79 13.72
CA ARG A 45 -12.11 -15.41 13.67
C ARG A 45 -10.61 -15.37 13.39
N LEU A 46 -9.83 -16.20 14.08
CA LEU A 46 -8.38 -16.26 13.88
C LEU A 46 -8.03 -16.71 12.46
N ASN A 47 -8.71 -17.74 11.95
CA ASN A 47 -8.52 -18.21 10.58
C ASN A 47 -8.90 -17.14 9.55
N TYR A 48 -10.01 -16.44 9.76
CA TYR A 48 -10.43 -15.33 8.91
C TYR A 48 -9.39 -14.19 8.92
N ASP A 49 -8.85 -13.84 10.08
CA ASP A 49 -7.84 -12.78 10.20
C ASP A 49 -6.52 -13.17 9.52
N VAL A 50 -6.10 -14.44 9.64
CA VAL A 50 -4.94 -14.99 8.91
C VAL A 50 -5.17 -14.96 7.40
N GLU A 51 -6.35 -15.37 6.94
CA GLU A 51 -6.71 -15.36 5.52
C GLU A 51 -6.72 -13.94 4.96
N MET A 52 -7.35 -12.99 5.66
CA MET A 52 -7.37 -11.58 5.29
C MET A 52 -5.97 -10.98 5.20
N LYS A 53 -5.09 -11.29 6.17
CA LYS A 53 -3.68 -10.88 6.12
C LYS A 53 -2.95 -11.53 4.94
N GLY A 54 -3.22 -12.80 4.64
CA GLY A 54 -2.67 -13.51 3.49
C GLY A 54 -3.10 -12.91 2.14
N LEU A 55 -4.37 -12.54 2.01
CA LEU A 55 -4.92 -11.84 0.85
C LEU A 55 -4.27 -10.47 0.66
N GLY A 56 -4.10 -9.69 1.74
CA GLY A 56 -3.40 -8.41 1.71
C GLY A 56 -1.95 -8.53 1.24
N ILE A 57 -1.21 -9.53 1.76
CA ILE A 57 0.15 -9.84 1.30
C ILE A 57 0.16 -10.22 -0.18
N THR A 58 -0.82 -10.99 -0.64
CA THR A 58 -0.93 -11.43 -2.04
C THR A 58 -1.21 -10.25 -2.98
N GLN A 59 -2.08 -9.32 -2.57
CA GLN A 59 -2.34 -8.08 -3.31
C GLN A 59 -1.09 -7.19 -3.38
N GLU A 60 -0.38 -6.98 -2.26
CA GLU A 60 0.88 -6.22 -2.26
C GLU A 60 1.92 -6.89 -3.16
N LYS A 61 2.05 -8.23 -3.11
CA LYS A 61 2.93 -8.99 -4.01
C LYS A 61 2.55 -8.83 -5.47
N ALA A 62 1.26 -8.86 -5.82
CA ALA A 62 0.79 -8.68 -7.20
C ALA A 62 1.16 -7.28 -7.72
N TYR A 63 0.91 -6.25 -6.92
CA TYR A 63 1.30 -4.87 -7.24
C TYR A 63 2.83 -4.70 -7.37
N LEU A 64 3.59 -5.30 -6.46
CA LEU A 64 5.06 -5.32 -6.53
C LEU A 64 5.57 -6.09 -7.75
N LYS A 65 4.87 -7.16 -8.17
CA LYS A 65 5.24 -7.96 -9.34
C LYS A 65 5.03 -7.16 -10.63
N ASP A 66 3.90 -6.48 -10.77
CA ASP A 66 3.64 -5.62 -11.94
C ASP A 66 4.68 -4.51 -12.08
N THR A 67 5.00 -3.83 -10.98
CA THR A 67 6.04 -2.79 -10.96
C THR A 67 7.45 -3.36 -11.18
N SER A 68 7.73 -4.57 -10.70
CA SER A 68 9.00 -5.27 -10.98
C SER A 68 9.13 -5.67 -12.45
N SER A 69 8.05 -6.09 -13.10
CA SER A 69 8.09 -6.50 -14.51
C SER A 69 8.50 -5.35 -15.44
N ALA A 70 8.06 -4.12 -15.13
CA ALA A 70 8.45 -2.92 -15.85
C ALA A 70 9.95 -2.62 -15.69
N ARG A 71 10.49 -2.82 -14.48
CA ARG A 71 11.92 -2.66 -14.17
C ARG A 71 12.77 -3.77 -14.80
N ASP A 72 12.29 -5.00 -14.80
CA ASP A 72 12.98 -6.14 -15.42
C ASP A 72 13.03 -5.98 -16.94
N ASN A 73 11.94 -5.53 -17.56
CA ASN A 73 11.93 -5.23 -18.98
C ASN A 73 12.93 -4.14 -19.34
N GLN A 74 13.06 -3.11 -18.50
CA GLN A 74 14.09 -2.08 -18.65
C GLN A 74 15.51 -2.64 -18.47
N SER A 75 15.74 -3.52 -17.49
CA SER A 75 17.05 -4.16 -17.29
C SER A 75 17.45 -5.00 -18.51
N ARG A 76 16.50 -5.74 -19.10
CA ARG A 76 16.71 -6.54 -20.31
C ARG A 76 17.05 -5.67 -21.53
N VAL A 77 16.46 -4.49 -21.64
CA VAL A 77 16.81 -3.51 -22.67
C VAL A 77 18.19 -2.88 -22.43
N GLN A 78 18.57 -2.69 -21.16
CA GLN A 78 19.90 -2.21 -20.78
C GLN A 78 21.02 -3.22 -21.04
N GLU A 79 20.74 -4.51 -20.80
CA GLU A 79 21.67 -5.63 -21.01
C GLU A 79 21.76 -6.06 -22.49
N SER A 80 20.79 -5.68 -23.33
CA SER A 80 20.80 -6.01 -24.76
C SER A 80 21.99 -5.37 -25.49
N GLU A 81 22.82 -6.20 -26.14
CA GLU A 81 24.00 -5.74 -26.89
C GLU A 81 23.63 -4.81 -28.05
N GLU A 82 22.46 -5.00 -28.65
CA GLU A 82 21.93 -4.27 -29.82
C GLU A 82 21.33 -2.89 -29.48
N ALA A 83 21.10 -2.59 -28.19
CA ALA A 83 20.48 -1.32 -27.79
C ALA A 83 21.51 -0.17 -27.77
N GLY A 84 21.22 0.92 -28.49
CA GLY A 84 22.05 2.12 -28.49
C GLY A 84 22.18 2.76 -27.10
N LEU A 85 23.28 3.49 -26.85
CA LEU A 85 23.62 4.09 -25.55
C LEU A 85 22.50 4.99 -24.97
N LEU A 86 21.75 5.66 -25.85
CA LEU A 86 20.57 6.44 -25.45
C LEU A 86 19.45 5.54 -24.94
N ALA A 87 19.06 4.50 -25.68
CA ALA A 87 17.99 3.58 -25.29
C ALA A 87 18.28 2.88 -23.94
N LYS A 88 19.56 2.56 -23.67
CA LYS A 88 20.00 1.98 -22.39
C LYS A 88 19.82 2.96 -21.22
N ASN A 89 20.11 4.23 -21.44
CA ASN A 89 20.21 5.21 -20.36
C ASN A 89 19.08 6.26 -20.35
N VAL A 90 18.07 6.17 -21.22
CA VAL A 90 16.96 7.15 -21.34
C VAL A 90 16.40 7.54 -19.98
N HIS A 91 16.11 6.56 -19.10
CA HIS A 91 15.49 6.84 -17.81
C HIS A 91 16.46 7.52 -16.82
N SER A 92 17.71 7.09 -16.77
CA SER A 92 18.74 7.69 -15.91
C SER A 92 19.11 9.10 -16.38
N ILE A 93 19.18 9.31 -17.69
CA ILE A 93 19.41 10.63 -18.31
C ILE A 93 18.22 11.55 -18.02
N LEU A 94 16.99 11.06 -18.19
CA LEU A 94 15.78 11.84 -17.91
C LEU A 94 15.72 12.25 -16.44
N ALA A 95 16.06 11.34 -15.52
CA ALA A 95 16.13 11.63 -14.09
C ALA A 95 17.18 12.70 -13.77
N LEU A 96 18.38 12.57 -14.36
CA LEU A 96 19.47 13.53 -14.18
C LEU A 96 19.10 14.91 -14.75
N VAL A 97 18.40 14.96 -15.88
CA VAL A 97 17.89 16.21 -16.47
C VAL A 97 16.83 16.84 -15.57
N ILE A 98 15.84 16.08 -15.08
CA ILE A 98 14.79 16.61 -14.21
C ILE A 98 15.39 17.19 -12.93
N VAL A 99 16.24 16.41 -12.24
CA VAL A 99 16.89 16.86 -10.99
C VAL A 99 17.81 18.05 -11.26
N GLY A 100 18.61 18.00 -12.33
CA GLY A 100 19.51 19.09 -12.73
C GLY A 100 18.76 20.38 -13.04
N LEU A 101 17.65 20.31 -13.79
CA LEU A 101 16.79 21.46 -14.08
C LEU A 101 16.13 22.02 -12.83
N THR A 102 15.74 21.17 -11.86
CA THR A 102 15.20 21.63 -10.58
C THR A 102 16.22 22.44 -9.79
N PHE A 103 17.45 21.93 -9.64
CA PHE A 103 18.51 22.67 -8.95
C PHE A 103 18.88 23.96 -9.69
N PHE A 104 18.92 23.92 -11.03
CA PHE A 104 19.14 25.10 -11.85
C PHE A 104 18.05 26.16 -11.63
N LEU A 105 16.78 25.75 -11.59
CA LEU A 105 15.65 26.67 -11.38
C LEU A 105 15.68 27.28 -9.98
N TYR A 106 16.06 26.52 -8.95
CA TYR A 106 16.26 27.07 -7.60
C TYR A 106 17.39 28.08 -7.57
N TYR A 107 18.53 27.75 -8.20
CA TYR A 107 19.66 28.65 -8.30
C TYR A 107 19.29 29.96 -9.02
N TRP A 108 18.58 29.85 -10.15
CA TRP A 108 18.09 31.00 -10.91
C TRP A 108 17.13 31.87 -10.08
N LEU A 109 16.21 31.25 -9.33
CA LEU A 109 15.25 31.98 -8.50
C LEU A 109 15.91 32.72 -7.34
N ILE A 110 16.97 32.16 -6.75
CA ILE A 110 17.72 32.81 -5.66
C ILE A 110 18.45 34.06 -6.15
N LEU A 111 18.94 34.05 -7.39
CA LEU A 111 19.67 35.18 -7.98
C LEU A 111 18.77 36.20 -8.67
N GLY A 112 17.57 35.78 -9.10
CA GLY A 112 16.61 36.65 -9.78
C GLY A 112 15.78 37.49 -8.82
N GLU A 113 15.37 38.67 -9.27
CA GLU A 113 14.36 39.46 -8.57
C GLU A 113 12.99 38.82 -8.72
N VAL A 114 12.32 38.56 -7.59
CA VAL A 114 10.98 37.97 -7.56
C VAL A 114 9.95 39.04 -7.25
N ASP A 115 9.00 39.22 -8.17
CA ASP A 115 7.83 40.07 -7.97
C ASP A 115 7.05 39.59 -6.73
N PRO A 116 6.85 40.44 -5.70
CA PRO A 116 6.13 40.10 -4.49
C PRO A 116 4.72 39.55 -4.76
N THR A 117 4.07 40.01 -5.83
CA THR A 117 2.72 39.59 -6.25
C THR A 117 2.68 38.13 -6.71
N LYS A 118 3.81 37.61 -7.20
CA LYS A 118 3.94 36.25 -7.75
C LYS A 118 4.61 35.28 -6.78
N LYS A 119 4.96 35.73 -5.57
CA LYS A 119 5.70 34.92 -4.60
C LYS A 119 4.94 33.63 -4.22
N ASP A 120 3.64 33.73 -3.97
CA ASP A 120 2.84 32.58 -3.52
C ASP A 120 2.72 31.50 -4.60
N ILE A 121 2.50 31.91 -5.86
CA ILE A 121 2.45 30.97 -6.98
C ILE A 121 3.82 30.34 -7.25
N ILE A 122 4.91 31.08 -7.07
CA ILE A 122 6.28 30.55 -7.18
C ILE A 122 6.55 29.52 -6.09
N ILE A 123 6.18 29.78 -4.83
CA ILE A 123 6.34 28.82 -3.72
C ILE A 123 5.52 27.55 -3.97
N TYR A 124 4.28 27.68 -4.46
CA TYR A 124 3.45 26.54 -4.83
C TYR A 124 4.10 25.66 -5.90
N ILE A 125 4.59 26.28 -6.98
CA ILE A 125 5.31 25.57 -8.07
C ILE A 125 6.58 24.92 -7.53
N LEU A 126 7.32 25.61 -6.67
CA LEU A 126 8.51 25.07 -6.02
C LEU A 126 8.18 23.81 -5.22
N GLY A 127 7.11 23.83 -4.41
CA GLY A 127 6.67 22.66 -3.64
C GLY A 127 6.29 21.47 -4.51
N ALA A 128 5.58 21.71 -5.62
CA ALA A 128 5.26 20.66 -6.60
C ALA A 128 6.53 20.09 -7.24
N LEU A 129 7.48 20.94 -7.61
CA LEU A 129 8.75 20.54 -8.23
C LEU A 129 9.67 19.77 -7.27
N THR A 130 9.71 20.17 -5.98
CA THR A 130 10.40 19.42 -4.92
C THR A 130 9.83 18.01 -4.80
N THR A 131 8.50 17.89 -4.84
CA THR A 131 7.80 16.62 -4.70
C THR A 131 8.14 15.69 -5.86
N ILE A 132 8.08 16.18 -7.11
CA ILE A 132 8.45 15.39 -8.29
C ILE A 132 9.92 14.96 -8.21
N SER A 133 10.83 15.86 -7.83
CA SER A 133 12.26 15.54 -7.69
C SER A 133 12.50 14.47 -6.63
N THR A 134 11.79 14.56 -5.50
CA THR A 134 11.85 13.55 -4.43
C THR A 134 11.33 12.21 -4.91
N GLN A 135 10.24 12.17 -5.69
CA GLN A 135 9.72 10.95 -6.28
C GLN A 135 10.70 10.32 -7.27
N VAL A 136 11.37 11.12 -8.10
CA VAL A 136 12.41 10.64 -9.02
C VAL A 136 13.57 10.02 -8.22
N VAL A 137 14.07 10.71 -7.19
CA VAL A 137 15.12 10.18 -6.31
C VAL A 137 14.65 8.90 -5.62
N ALA A 138 13.42 8.85 -5.12
CA ALA A 138 12.84 7.65 -4.50
C ALA A 138 12.64 6.49 -5.50
N TYR A 139 12.41 6.76 -6.78
CA TYR A 139 12.32 5.70 -7.77
C TYR A 139 13.68 5.00 -7.98
N PHE A 140 14.78 5.77 -8.05
CA PHE A 140 16.13 5.23 -8.29
C PHE A 140 16.82 4.73 -7.02
N PHE A 141 16.66 5.43 -5.90
CA PHE A 141 17.34 5.13 -4.64
C PHE A 141 16.42 4.56 -3.55
N GLY A 142 15.10 4.66 -3.73
CA GLY A 142 14.12 4.00 -2.86
C GLY A 142 14.18 2.50 -3.03
N SER A 143 14.25 1.80 -1.91
CA SER A 143 14.95 0.53 -1.78
C SER A 143 14.43 -0.59 -2.71
N SER A 144 15.15 -0.87 -3.79
CA SER A 144 15.10 -2.19 -4.45
C SER A 144 15.53 -3.31 -3.49
N LYS A 145 16.31 -2.99 -2.45
CA LYS A 145 16.68 -3.91 -1.35
C LYS A 145 15.50 -4.24 -0.43
N GLY A 146 14.60 -3.29 -0.16
CA GLY A 146 13.46 -3.52 0.73
C GLY A 146 12.46 -4.53 0.16
N SER A 147 12.25 -4.57 -1.16
CA SER A 147 11.38 -5.58 -1.77
C SER A 147 11.98 -6.99 -1.71
N LYS A 148 13.30 -7.12 -1.95
CA LYS A 148 14.03 -8.40 -1.79
C LYS A 148 14.06 -8.87 -0.33
N GLU A 149 14.31 -7.97 0.61
CA GLU A 149 14.30 -8.29 2.04
C GLU A 149 12.89 -8.66 2.52
N LYS A 150 11.85 -7.91 2.09
CA LYS A 150 10.44 -8.26 2.35
C LYS A 150 10.09 -9.64 1.78
N GLN A 151 10.51 -9.95 0.55
CA GLN A 151 10.27 -11.27 -0.04
C GLN A 151 10.99 -12.38 0.73
N LYS A 152 12.22 -12.14 1.19
CA LYS A 152 12.97 -13.07 2.03
C LYS A 152 12.26 -13.32 3.37
N ILE A 153 11.88 -12.27 4.09
CA ILE A 153 11.13 -12.36 5.36
C ILE A 153 9.81 -13.12 5.14
N ILE A 154 9.07 -12.83 4.08
CA ILE A 154 7.81 -13.53 3.79
C ILE A 154 8.07 -15.01 3.46
N SER A 155 9.15 -15.33 2.75
CA SER A 155 9.52 -16.71 2.46
C SER A 155 9.92 -17.49 3.72
N GLU A 156 10.61 -16.86 4.65
CA GLU A 156 10.98 -17.44 5.95
C GLU A 156 9.75 -17.65 6.84
N LEU A 157 8.84 -16.67 6.93
CA LEU A 157 7.57 -16.80 7.65
C LEU A 157 6.70 -17.93 7.11
N HIS A 158 6.60 -18.06 5.78
CA HIS A 158 5.83 -19.14 5.16
C HIS A 158 6.46 -20.53 5.42
N LYS A 159 7.79 -20.61 5.53
CA LYS A 159 8.48 -21.86 5.88
C LYS A 159 8.19 -22.27 7.33
N ASN A 160 8.13 -21.31 8.25
CA ASN A 160 7.86 -21.56 9.67
C ASN A 160 6.39 -21.92 9.95
N LEU A 161 5.45 -21.49 9.12
CA LEU A 161 4.02 -21.85 9.21
C LEU A 161 3.70 -23.26 8.69
N LYS A 162 4.64 -23.93 8.02
CA LYS A 162 4.49 -25.30 7.49
C LYS A 162 5.10 -26.38 8.40
N VAL A 163 5.56 -26.00 9.59
CA VAL A 163 6.06 -26.87 10.67
C VAL A 163 5.00 -26.92 11.76
#